data_AF-A0A4V3KC69-F1
#
_entry.id   AF-A0A4V3KC69-F1
#
_cell.length_a   1.000
_cell.length_b   1.000
_cell.length_c   1.000
_cell.angle_alpha   90.00
_cell.angle_beta   90.00
_cell.angle_gamma   90.00
#
_symmetry.space_group_name_H-M   'P 1'
#
loop_
_entity.id
_entity.type
_entity.pdbx_description
1 polymer ?
#
loop_
_entity_poly.entity_id
_entity_poly.type
_entity_poly.pdbx_seq_one_letter_code
_entity_poly.pdbx_strand_id
1 'polypeptide(L)'
;MANSLLMPKATAVWLVDNTALSFEQIAQFCGLHPLEVKAIADGESAQGIKGMDPIITGQLTRDEIARGEKDTNHRLKLSDPKVRVPESKRKGPRYTPLSKRQDRPNAILWLVRNHPELKDAQISRLVGTTKSTIEQIRERKHWNSANLQPMDPVTLGLTSQIDLDLEVNRASRGREPAQPVGDTLLPAALTERLVPAPEKPKDEDQELDANAVFAKLSALKSKNKDEGEE
;
A
#
# COMPACT_ATOMS: atom_id res chain seq x y z
N MET A 1 2.24 7.78 24.51
CA MET A 1 2.35 6.43 23.91
C MET A 1 2.25 5.42 25.03
N ALA A 2 1.37 4.43 24.92
CA ALA A 2 1.26 3.38 25.94
C ALA A 2 2.58 2.61 25.99
N ASN A 3 3.21 2.53 27.17
CA ASN A 3 4.39 1.71 27.39
C ASN A 3 3.93 0.25 27.42
N SER A 4 3.72 -0.32 26.23
CA SER A 4 3.20 -1.67 26.03
C SER A 4 4.37 -2.65 25.96
N LEU A 5 4.20 -3.81 26.60
CA LEU A 5 5.15 -4.92 26.47
C LEU A 5 5.31 -5.32 24.99
N LEU A 6 6.55 -5.54 24.55
CA LEU A 6 6.83 -5.87 23.15
C LEU A 6 6.36 -7.29 22.79
N MET A 7 6.44 -8.23 23.73
CA MET A 7 6.10 -9.66 23.54
C MET A 7 5.47 -10.27 24.82
N PRO A 8 4.20 -9.97 25.13
CA PRO A 8 3.58 -10.33 26.42
C PRO A 8 3.57 -11.83 26.72
N LYS A 9 3.30 -12.69 25.73
CA LYS A 9 3.29 -14.16 25.92
C LYS A 9 4.69 -14.73 26.15
N ALA A 10 5.69 -14.28 25.40
CA ALA A 10 7.07 -14.76 25.55
C ALA A 10 7.69 -14.29 26.88
N THR A 11 7.34 -13.09 27.33
CA THR A 11 7.75 -12.58 28.64
C THR A 11 7.05 -13.33 29.77
N ALA A 12 5.76 -13.69 29.62
CA ALA A 12 5.05 -14.52 30.60
C ALA A 12 5.70 -15.90 30.78
N VAL A 13 6.06 -16.59 29.69
CA VAL A 13 6.79 -17.88 29.74
C VAL A 13 8.08 -17.73 30.55
N TRP A 14 8.87 -16.71 30.25
CA TRP A 14 10.13 -16.50 30.96
C TRP A 14 9.92 -16.19 32.45
N LEU A 15 8.93 -15.35 32.80
CA LEU A 15 8.63 -15.01 34.19
C LEU A 15 8.15 -16.21 35.00
N VAL A 16 7.30 -17.07 34.41
CA VAL A 16 6.81 -18.30 35.06
C VAL A 16 7.97 -19.26 35.36
N ASP A 17 8.94 -19.39 34.44
CA ASP A 17 10.05 -20.34 34.59
C ASP A 17 11.19 -19.83 35.49
N ASN A 18 11.38 -18.52 35.59
CA ASN A 18 12.60 -17.93 36.18
C ASN A 18 12.34 -17.07 37.43
N THR A 19 11.09 -16.86 37.85
CA THR A 19 10.75 -16.02 39.01
C THR A 19 9.74 -16.69 39.92
N ALA A 20 9.70 -16.29 41.19
CA ALA A 20 8.71 -16.77 42.16
C ALA A 20 7.44 -15.90 42.24
N LEU A 21 7.12 -15.18 41.16
CA LEU A 21 5.95 -14.30 41.08
C LEU A 21 4.64 -15.10 41.01
N SER A 22 3.56 -14.53 41.54
CA SER A 22 2.24 -15.16 41.41
C SER A 22 1.68 -15.03 39.99
N PHE A 23 0.84 -15.99 39.60
CA PHE A 23 0.21 -15.98 38.27
C PHE A 23 -0.64 -14.72 38.04
N GLU A 24 -1.24 -14.17 39.09
CA GLU A 24 -2.01 -12.93 39.00
C GLU A 24 -1.11 -11.72 38.74
N GLN A 25 0.06 -11.64 39.36
CA GLN A 25 1.04 -10.57 39.10
C GLN A 25 1.58 -10.63 37.66
N ILE A 26 1.89 -11.82 37.16
CA ILE A 26 2.36 -12.02 35.78
C ILE A 26 1.25 -11.66 34.78
N ALA A 27 0.01 -12.09 35.06
CA ALA A 27 -1.16 -11.78 34.24
C ALA A 27 -1.40 -10.26 34.15
N GLN A 28 -1.37 -9.57 35.28
CA GLN A 28 -1.53 -8.12 35.33
C GLN A 28 -0.40 -7.38 34.59
N PHE A 29 0.84 -7.85 34.67
CA PHE A 29 1.99 -7.24 34.00
C PHE A 29 1.95 -7.44 32.48
N CYS A 30 1.65 -8.66 32.03
CA CYS A 30 1.59 -9.00 30.60
C CYS A 30 0.26 -8.64 29.93
N GLY A 31 -0.75 -8.22 30.69
CA GLY A 31 -2.11 -7.95 30.18
C GLY A 31 -2.83 -9.22 29.71
N LEU A 32 -2.50 -10.37 30.30
CA LEU A 32 -3.07 -11.68 29.99
C LEU A 32 -4.07 -12.09 31.08
N HIS A 33 -4.94 -13.05 30.80
CA HIS A 33 -5.82 -13.59 31.83
C HIS A 33 -5.04 -14.58 32.74
N PRO A 34 -5.28 -14.65 34.07
CA PRO A 34 -4.59 -15.59 34.95
C PRO A 34 -4.67 -17.06 34.50
N LEU A 35 -5.77 -17.45 33.85
CA LEU A 35 -5.93 -18.80 33.27
C LEU A 35 -4.95 -19.06 32.11
N GLU A 36 -4.62 -18.03 31.31
CA GLU A 36 -3.64 -18.16 30.24
C GLU A 36 -2.24 -18.35 30.82
N VAL A 37 -1.90 -17.63 31.89
CA VAL A 37 -0.61 -17.81 32.59
C VAL A 37 -0.51 -19.20 33.20
N LYS A 38 -1.63 -19.73 33.75
CA LYS A 38 -1.69 -21.11 34.23
C LYS A 38 -1.50 -22.12 33.09
N ALA A 39 -2.19 -21.93 31.96
CA ALA A 39 -2.02 -22.79 30.78
C ALA A 39 -0.60 -22.70 30.17
N ILE A 40 0.11 -21.58 30.36
CA ILE A 40 1.53 -21.44 30.02
C ILE A 40 2.39 -22.26 30.98
N ALA A 41 2.13 -22.19 32.29
CA ALA A 41 2.83 -22.98 33.31
C ALA A 41 2.61 -24.50 33.12
N ASP A 42 1.41 -24.90 32.71
CA ASP A 42 1.05 -26.29 32.40
C ASP A 42 1.61 -26.75 31.04
N GLY A 43 2.20 -25.84 30.25
CA GLY A 43 2.84 -26.14 28.96
C GLY A 43 1.88 -26.27 27.76
N GLU A 44 0.58 -26.00 27.94
CA GLU A 44 -0.46 -26.16 26.92
C GLU A 44 -0.53 -24.97 25.94
N SER A 45 -0.35 -23.74 26.42
CA SER A 45 -0.57 -22.52 25.62
C SER A 45 0.68 -21.98 24.92
N ALA A 46 1.88 -22.38 25.37
CA ALA A 46 3.15 -21.80 24.93
C ALA A 46 4.06 -22.79 24.18
N GLN A 47 3.53 -23.92 23.72
CA GLN A 47 4.32 -24.94 23.04
C GLN A 47 4.98 -24.35 21.78
N GLY A 48 6.31 -24.18 21.81
CA GLY A 48 7.11 -23.60 20.73
C GLY A 48 7.48 -22.11 20.87
N ILE A 49 6.99 -21.41 21.90
CA ILE A 49 7.39 -20.01 22.17
C ILE A 49 8.61 -20.01 23.08
N LYS A 50 9.75 -19.52 22.57
CA LYS A 50 10.95 -19.32 23.38
C LYS A 50 10.74 -18.13 24.32
N GLY A 51 10.87 -18.36 25.63
CA GLY A 51 10.79 -17.30 26.64
C GLY A 51 11.81 -16.18 26.37
N MET A 52 11.36 -14.93 26.52
CA MET A 52 12.19 -13.74 26.33
C MET A 52 12.38 -13.00 27.66
N ASP A 53 13.64 -12.79 28.03
CA ASP A 53 14.01 -12.14 29.30
C ASP A 53 13.63 -10.63 29.28
N PRO A 54 12.71 -10.19 30.18
CA PRO A 54 12.31 -8.79 30.30
C PRO A 54 13.39 -7.88 30.88
N ILE A 55 14.40 -8.44 31.56
CA ILE A 55 15.55 -7.71 32.12
C ILE A 55 16.53 -7.35 31.00
N ILE A 56 16.84 -8.30 30.13
CA ILE A 56 17.74 -8.07 28.98
C ILE A 56 17.13 -7.05 28.00
N THR A 57 15.81 -7.12 27.80
CA THR A 57 15.09 -6.14 26.96
C THR A 57 14.93 -4.77 27.62
N GLY A 58 15.27 -4.64 28.92
CA GLY A 58 15.16 -3.40 29.67
C GLY A 58 13.72 -2.96 29.93
N GLN A 59 12.78 -3.91 29.94
CA GLN A 59 11.35 -3.67 30.24
C GLN A 59 11.03 -3.86 31.73
N LEU A 60 11.84 -4.64 32.45
CA LEU A 60 11.71 -4.85 33.89
C LEU A 60 13.09 -4.78 34.57
N THR A 61 13.15 -4.28 35.79
CA THR A 61 14.38 -4.29 36.58
C THR A 61 14.39 -5.46 37.55
N ARG A 62 15.59 -5.97 37.85
CA ARG A 62 15.76 -7.06 38.83
C ARG A 62 15.27 -6.68 40.23
N ASP A 63 15.38 -5.40 40.58
CA ASP A 63 14.87 -4.87 41.86
C ASP A 63 13.33 -4.82 41.91
N GLU A 64 12.66 -4.69 40.77
CA GLU A 64 11.20 -4.74 40.67
C GLU A 64 10.70 -6.17 40.84
N ILE A 65 11.37 -7.16 40.22
CA ILE A 65 11.08 -8.59 40.40
C ILE A 65 11.26 -8.99 41.86
N ALA A 66 12.40 -8.63 42.48
CA ALA A 66 12.68 -8.96 43.87
C ALA A 66 11.69 -8.33 44.87
N ARG A 67 11.04 -7.21 44.52
CA ARG A 67 9.93 -6.63 45.29
C ARG A 67 8.63 -7.40 45.08
N GLY A 68 8.33 -7.78 43.84
CA GLY A 68 7.17 -8.60 43.51
C GLY A 68 7.21 -10.00 44.13
N GLU A 69 8.40 -10.60 44.27
CA GLU A 69 8.58 -11.91 44.92
C GLU A 69 8.36 -11.86 46.44
N LYS A 70 8.56 -10.69 47.07
CA LYS A 70 8.36 -10.51 48.52
C LYS A 70 6.92 -10.16 48.88
N ASP A 71 6.19 -9.54 47.97
CA ASP A 71 4.82 -9.10 48.18
C ASP A 71 3.93 -9.53 47.00
N THR A 72 3.06 -10.49 47.26
CA THR A 72 2.12 -11.06 46.29
C THR A 72 1.13 -10.02 45.74
N ASN A 73 0.85 -8.94 46.48
CA ASN A 73 -0.07 -7.88 46.06
C ASN A 73 0.64 -6.77 45.26
N HIS A 74 1.97 -6.84 45.12
CA HIS A 74 2.73 -5.80 44.43
C HIS A 74 2.48 -5.85 42.92
N ARG A 75 2.16 -4.70 42.34
CA ARG A 75 1.88 -4.55 40.92
C ARG A 75 3.14 -4.11 40.19
N LEU A 76 3.70 -5.01 39.39
CA LEU A 76 4.90 -4.78 38.59
C LEU A 76 4.67 -3.63 37.59
N LYS A 77 5.63 -2.71 37.50
CA LYS A 77 5.60 -1.59 36.55
C LYS A 77 6.70 -1.75 35.52
N LEU A 78 6.40 -1.47 34.24
CA LEU A 78 7.43 -1.36 33.20
C LEU A 78 8.44 -0.28 33.58
N SER A 79 9.72 -0.56 33.35
CA SER A 79 10.75 0.47 33.36
C SER A 79 10.57 1.45 32.20
N ASP A 80 10.99 2.69 32.43
CA ASP A 80 11.04 3.69 31.38
C ASP A 80 12.07 3.28 30.31
N PRO A 81 11.72 3.36 29.01
CA PRO A 81 12.63 2.97 27.95
C PRO A 81 13.88 3.85 27.96
N LYS A 82 15.05 3.23 28.06
CA LYS A 82 16.36 3.91 28.06
C LYS A 82 16.64 4.66 26.75
N VAL A 83 16.00 4.25 25.66
CA VAL A 83 16.12 4.87 24.33
C VAL A 83 14.76 5.42 23.93
N ARG A 84 14.58 6.74 24.04
CA ARG A 84 13.44 7.44 23.44
C ARG A 84 13.73 7.61 21.95
N VAL A 85 13.06 6.83 21.11
CA VAL A 85 13.07 7.07 19.66
C VAL A 85 12.39 8.42 19.42
N PRO A 86 13.09 9.42 18.87
CA PRO A 86 12.47 10.70 18.58
C PRO A 86 11.35 10.50 17.57
N GLU A 87 10.16 11.02 17.88
CA GLU A 87 9.03 10.98 16.94
C GLU A 87 9.46 11.63 15.63
N SER A 88 9.21 10.94 14.51
CA SER A 88 9.54 11.49 13.19
C SER A 88 8.76 12.79 13.00
N LYS A 89 9.48 13.92 12.98
CA LYS A 89 8.87 15.22 12.74
C LYS A 89 8.16 15.16 11.40
N ARG A 90 6.91 15.67 11.35
CA ARG A 90 6.17 15.84 10.11
C ARG A 90 7.08 16.57 9.11
N LYS A 91 7.33 15.95 7.96
CA LYS A 91 8.18 16.52 6.91
C LYS A 91 7.55 17.85 6.49
N GLY A 92 8.23 18.95 6.83
CA GLY A 92 7.85 20.28 6.37
C GLY A 92 8.06 20.43 4.86
N PRO A 93 7.59 21.54 4.26
CA PRO A 93 7.85 21.84 2.86
C PRO A 93 9.35 21.77 2.55
N ARG A 94 9.75 20.89 1.61
CA ARG A 94 11.16 20.80 1.19
C ARG A 94 11.52 22.07 0.43
N TYR A 95 12.57 22.76 0.87
CA TYR A 95 13.16 23.84 0.10
C TYR A 95 13.72 23.30 -1.22
N THR A 96 13.34 23.87 -2.36
CA THR A 96 13.97 23.54 -3.65
C THR A 96 15.07 24.55 -3.94
N PRO A 97 16.31 24.07 -4.22
CA PRO A 97 17.43 24.95 -4.53
C PRO A 97 17.18 25.73 -5.82
N LEU A 98 17.80 26.92 -5.95
CA LEU A 98 17.60 27.85 -7.06
C LEU A 98 17.82 27.19 -8.42
N SER A 99 18.86 26.35 -8.55
CA SER A 99 19.18 25.62 -9.78
C SER A 99 18.01 24.78 -10.30
N LYS A 100 17.27 24.13 -9.40
CA LYS A 100 16.13 23.27 -9.74
C LYS A 100 14.81 24.04 -9.88
N ARG A 101 14.80 25.36 -9.68
CA ARG A 101 13.55 26.15 -9.79
C ARG A 101 13.11 26.34 -11.24
N GLN A 102 14.06 26.39 -12.17
CA GLN A 102 13.78 26.49 -13.61
C GLN A 102 13.14 25.20 -14.16
N ASP A 103 13.38 24.06 -13.50
CA ASP A 103 12.80 22.77 -13.89
C ASP A 103 11.41 22.52 -13.29
N ARG A 104 10.96 23.36 -12.34
CA ARG A 104 9.64 23.20 -11.71
C ARG A 104 8.48 23.34 -12.72
N PRO A 105 8.48 24.31 -13.66
CA PRO A 105 7.44 24.39 -14.68
C PRO A 105 7.39 23.15 -15.59
N ASN A 106 8.55 22.58 -15.93
CA ASN A 106 8.67 21.35 -16.71
C ASN A 106 8.06 20.15 -15.97
N ALA A 107 8.32 20.04 -14.66
CA ALA A 107 7.74 19.04 -13.78
C ALA A 107 6.21 19.15 -13.65
N ILE A 108 5.69 20.38 -13.51
CA ILE A 108 4.24 20.61 -13.42
C ILE A 108 3.57 20.23 -14.74
N LEU A 109 4.16 20.59 -15.88
CA LEU A 109 3.63 20.24 -17.19
C LEU A 109 3.53 18.72 -17.37
N TRP A 110 4.55 17.98 -16.93
CA TRP A 110 4.53 16.51 -16.94
C TRP A 110 3.43 15.93 -16.06
N LEU A 111 3.28 16.42 -14.83
CA LEU A 111 2.24 15.97 -13.90
C LEU A 111 0.84 16.23 -14.43
N VAL A 112 0.58 17.42 -14.98
CA VAL A 112 -0.73 17.76 -15.56
C VAL A 112 -1.04 16.91 -16.79
N ARG A 113 -0.02 16.56 -17.60
CA ARG A 113 -0.20 15.76 -18.81
C ARG A 113 -0.40 14.27 -18.53
N ASN A 114 0.39 13.70 -17.63
CA ASN A 114 0.42 12.26 -17.40
C ASN A 114 -0.51 11.82 -16.26
N HIS A 115 -0.76 12.70 -15.29
CA HIS A 115 -1.58 12.42 -14.11
C HIS A 115 -2.72 13.45 -13.96
N PRO A 116 -3.72 13.46 -14.86
CA PRO A 116 -4.89 14.35 -14.76
C PRO A 116 -5.79 14.04 -13.54
N GLU A 117 -5.53 12.95 -12.82
CA GLU A 117 -6.12 12.61 -11.52
C GLU A 117 -5.63 13.48 -10.37
N LEU A 118 -4.42 14.04 -10.46
CA LEU A 118 -3.87 14.84 -9.37
C LEU A 118 -4.56 16.20 -9.26
N LYS A 119 -4.99 16.53 -8.03
CA LYS A 119 -5.52 17.86 -7.71
C LYS A 119 -4.39 18.87 -7.56
N ASP A 120 -4.65 20.14 -7.86
CA ASP A 120 -3.64 21.22 -7.74
C ASP A 120 -3.04 21.32 -6.33
N ALA A 121 -3.81 20.98 -5.29
CA ALA A 121 -3.32 20.91 -3.91
C ALA A 121 -2.26 19.83 -3.70
N GLN A 122 -2.35 18.70 -4.42
CA GLN A 122 -1.39 17.61 -4.37
C GLN A 122 -0.13 17.97 -5.16
N ILE A 123 -0.30 18.55 -6.36
CA ILE A 123 0.82 19.05 -7.20
C ILE A 123 1.63 20.11 -6.44
N SER A 124 0.95 21.04 -5.75
CA SER A 124 1.60 22.07 -4.93
C SER A 124 2.42 21.47 -3.78
N ARG A 125 1.95 20.39 -3.14
CA ARG A 125 2.68 19.67 -2.08
C ARG A 125 3.89 18.92 -2.60
N LEU A 126 3.78 18.34 -3.79
CA LEU A 126 4.82 17.55 -4.45
C LEU A 126 5.99 18.44 -4.92
N VAL A 127 5.71 19.46 -5.72
CA VAL A 127 6.74 20.30 -6.38
C VAL A 127 7.12 21.54 -5.54
N GLY A 128 6.27 21.93 -4.58
CA GLY A 128 6.50 23.11 -3.74
C GLY A 128 6.28 24.42 -4.50
N THR A 129 5.20 24.50 -5.29
CA THR A 129 4.81 25.68 -6.08
C THR A 129 3.43 26.20 -5.65
N THR A 130 3.04 27.38 -6.16
CA THR A 130 1.73 27.97 -5.89
C THR A 130 0.69 27.46 -6.89
N LYS A 131 -0.59 27.46 -6.46
CA LYS A 131 -1.73 27.08 -7.31
C LYS A 131 -1.84 27.97 -8.57
N SER A 132 -1.55 29.26 -8.43
CA SER A 132 -1.54 30.21 -9.55
C SER A 132 -0.55 29.84 -10.65
N THR A 133 0.64 29.34 -10.29
CA THR A 133 1.62 28.88 -11.28
C THR A 133 1.17 27.60 -11.96
N ILE A 134 0.51 26.70 -11.24
CA ILE A 134 -0.05 25.45 -11.81
C ILE A 134 -1.13 25.79 -12.85
N GLU A 135 -2.03 26.71 -12.53
CA GLU A 135 -3.09 27.19 -13.42
C GLU A 135 -2.51 27.87 -14.67
N GLN A 136 -1.53 28.77 -14.51
CA GLN A 136 -0.85 29.40 -15.64
C GLN A 136 -0.19 28.41 -16.59
N ILE A 137 0.36 27.30 -16.07
CA ILE A 137 0.98 26.27 -16.91
C ILE A 137 -0.11 25.44 -17.63
N ARG A 138 -1.21 25.11 -16.93
CA ARG A 138 -2.38 24.43 -17.52
C ARG A 138 -3.00 25.24 -18.66
N GLU A 139 -3.12 26.55 -18.47
CA GLU A 139 -3.63 27.49 -19.47
C GLU A 139 -2.57 27.97 -20.48
N ARG A 140 -1.33 27.52 -20.36
CA ARG A 140 -0.18 27.98 -21.16
C ARG A 140 0.09 29.49 -21.14
N LYS A 141 -0.36 30.19 -20.08
CA LYS A 141 -0.13 31.63 -19.83
C LYS A 141 1.17 31.93 -19.07
N HIS A 142 1.95 30.91 -18.72
CA HIS A 142 3.25 31.11 -18.12
C HIS A 142 4.20 31.83 -19.10
N TRP A 143 5.03 32.76 -18.63
CA TRP A 143 5.92 33.57 -19.48
C TRP A 143 6.84 32.72 -20.38
N ASN A 144 7.22 31.52 -19.92
CA ASN A 144 8.07 30.59 -20.66
C ASN A 144 7.30 29.42 -21.28
N SER A 145 5.99 29.53 -21.49
CA SER A 145 5.14 28.40 -21.93
C SER A 145 5.57 27.77 -23.25
N ALA A 146 6.17 28.55 -24.16
CA ALA A 146 6.65 28.07 -25.46
C ALA A 146 7.84 27.12 -25.38
N ASN A 147 8.71 27.24 -24.36
CA ASN A 147 9.92 26.43 -24.23
C ASN A 147 9.79 25.31 -23.18
N LEU A 148 8.60 25.13 -22.57
CA LEU A 148 8.42 24.11 -21.54
C LEU A 148 8.48 22.71 -22.15
N GLN A 149 9.26 21.84 -21.51
CA GLN A 149 9.33 20.43 -21.85
C GLN A 149 8.80 19.58 -20.69
N PRO A 150 7.87 18.64 -20.92
CA PRO A 150 7.38 17.78 -19.86
C PRO A 150 8.49 16.82 -19.40
N MET A 151 8.99 17.03 -18.18
CA MET A 151 9.99 16.17 -17.54
C MET A 151 9.48 15.63 -16.20
N ASP A 152 9.84 14.40 -15.85
CA ASP A 152 9.35 13.74 -14.64
C ASP A 152 9.93 14.39 -13.35
N PRO A 153 9.09 14.83 -12.39
CA PRO A 153 9.56 15.41 -11.13
C PRO A 153 10.46 14.50 -10.29
N VAL A 154 10.37 13.17 -10.43
CA VAL A 154 11.23 12.22 -9.71
C VAL A 154 12.64 12.23 -10.30
N THR A 155 12.77 12.22 -11.63
CA THR A 155 14.07 12.31 -12.31
C THR A 155 14.77 13.65 -12.05
N LEU A 156 14.00 14.73 -11.94
CA LEU A 156 14.49 16.05 -11.54
C LEU A 156 14.84 16.12 -10.04
N GLY A 157 14.45 15.12 -9.24
CA GLY A 157 14.68 15.03 -7.81
C GLY A 157 13.94 16.12 -7.02
N LEU A 158 12.74 16.50 -7.48
CA LEU A 158 11.81 17.40 -6.78
C LEU A 158 10.92 16.60 -5.82
N THR A 159 10.50 15.41 -6.24
CA THR A 159 9.68 14.46 -5.47
C THR A 159 10.37 13.12 -5.33
N SER A 160 10.03 12.34 -4.29
CA SER A 160 10.41 10.94 -4.25
C SER A 160 9.35 10.08 -4.95
N GLN A 161 9.75 8.92 -5.48
CA GLN A 161 8.82 7.97 -6.10
C GLN A 161 7.67 7.60 -5.15
N ILE A 162 8.01 7.33 -3.89
CA ILE A 162 7.05 6.96 -2.85
C ILE A 162 6.02 8.07 -2.62
N ASP A 163 6.46 9.34 -2.58
CA ASP A 163 5.55 10.47 -2.38
C ASP A 163 4.60 10.65 -3.58
N LEU A 164 5.10 10.45 -4.80
CA LEU A 164 4.30 10.53 -6.03
C LEU A 164 3.23 9.43 -6.06
N ASP A 165 3.65 8.18 -5.88
CA ASP A 165 2.74 7.02 -5.90
C ASP A 165 1.66 7.15 -4.83
N LEU A 166 2.01 7.67 -3.65
CA LEU A 166 1.08 7.86 -2.54
C LEU A 166 0.04 8.95 -2.83
N GLU A 167 0.42 10.06 -3.48
CA GLU A 167 -0.53 11.10 -3.88
C GLU A 167 -1.41 10.66 -5.07
N VAL A 168 -0.86 9.91 -6.03
CA VAL A 168 -1.62 9.30 -7.14
C VAL A 168 -2.64 8.31 -6.59
N ASN A 169 -2.24 7.41 -5.69
CA ASN A 169 -3.16 6.47 -5.04
C ASN A 169 -4.24 7.16 -4.20
N ARG A 170 -3.93 8.31 -3.58
CA ARG A 170 -4.94 9.12 -2.87
C ARG A 170 -5.89 9.81 -3.83
N ALA A 171 -5.40 10.25 -4.99
CA ALA A 171 -6.20 10.89 -6.01
C ALA A 171 -7.13 9.90 -6.75
N SER A 172 -6.66 8.66 -6.95
CA SER A 172 -7.43 7.60 -7.60
C SER A 172 -8.51 7.00 -6.69
N ARG A 173 -8.33 7.03 -5.36
CA ARG A 173 -9.35 6.65 -4.36
C ARG A 173 -10.55 7.62 -4.43
N GLY A 174 -11.46 7.35 -5.36
CA GLY A 174 -12.68 8.13 -5.59
C GLY A 174 -12.96 8.46 -7.06
N ARG A 175 -12.05 8.12 -7.98
CA ARG A 175 -12.37 8.04 -9.41
C ARG A 175 -12.57 6.59 -9.80
N GLU A 176 -13.62 6.29 -10.56
CA GLU A 176 -13.68 5.02 -11.27
C GLU A 176 -12.44 4.93 -12.18
N PRO A 177 -11.79 3.75 -12.28
CA PRO A 177 -10.66 3.59 -13.18
C PRO A 177 -11.07 4.06 -14.56
N ALA A 178 -10.27 4.94 -15.17
CA ALA A 178 -10.50 5.36 -16.54
C ALA A 178 -10.68 4.10 -17.39
N GLN A 179 -11.79 4.03 -18.14
CA GLN A 179 -12.06 2.88 -19.00
C GLN A 179 -10.83 2.68 -19.90
N PRO A 180 -10.30 1.45 -20.01
CA PRO A 180 -9.11 1.21 -20.81
C PRO A 180 -9.40 1.61 -22.25
N VAL A 181 -8.75 2.69 -22.71
CA VAL A 181 -8.85 3.15 -24.09
C VAL A 181 -7.82 2.35 -24.90
N GLY A 182 -8.24 1.21 -25.45
CA GLY A 182 -7.43 0.37 -26.34
C GLY A 182 -7.80 -1.12 -26.28
N ASP A 183 -7.23 -1.91 -27.19
CA ASP A 183 -7.25 -3.39 -27.23
C ASP A 183 -6.53 -3.96 -26.00
N THR A 184 -7.15 -3.80 -24.85
CA THR A 184 -6.64 -4.32 -23.59
C THR A 184 -7.46 -5.55 -23.25
N LEU A 185 -6.77 -6.62 -22.82
CA LEU A 185 -7.44 -7.84 -22.43
C LEU A 185 -8.49 -7.56 -21.36
N LEU A 186 -9.62 -8.25 -21.45
CA LEU A 186 -10.69 -8.16 -20.46
C LEU A 186 -10.12 -8.39 -19.05
N PRO A 187 -10.58 -7.65 -18.03
CA PRO A 187 -10.12 -7.84 -16.67
C PRO A 187 -10.22 -9.31 -16.23
N ALA A 188 -9.23 -9.79 -15.48
CA ALA A 188 -9.15 -11.20 -15.06
C ALA A 188 -10.43 -11.73 -14.37
N ALA A 189 -11.13 -10.85 -13.65
CA ALA A 189 -12.41 -11.17 -12.99
C ALA A 189 -13.55 -11.50 -13.97
N LEU A 190 -13.48 -11.03 -15.22
CA LEU A 190 -14.44 -11.32 -16.28
C LEU A 190 -14.08 -12.63 -17.01
N THR A 191 -12.78 -12.94 -17.12
CA THR A 191 -12.31 -14.17 -17.78
C THR A 191 -12.50 -15.42 -16.93
N GLU A 192 -12.47 -15.31 -15.59
CA GLU A 192 -12.72 -16.46 -14.71
C GLU A 192 -14.16 -16.98 -14.75
N ARG A 193 -15.13 -16.15 -15.18
CA ARG A 193 -16.55 -16.53 -15.28
C ARG A 193 -16.93 -17.11 -16.64
N LEU A 194 -16.01 -17.13 -17.60
CA LEU A 194 -16.23 -17.78 -18.88
C LEU A 194 -16.07 -19.29 -18.69
N VAL A 195 -17.18 -19.96 -18.38
CA VAL A 195 -17.28 -21.41 -18.52
C VAL A 195 -17.04 -21.71 -20.01
N PRO A 196 -16.11 -22.61 -20.39
CA PRO A 196 -16.00 -23.06 -21.76
C PRO A 196 -17.37 -23.55 -22.21
N ALA A 197 -17.95 -22.92 -23.24
CA ALA A 197 -19.18 -23.43 -23.80
C ALA A 197 -18.93 -24.91 -24.17
N PRO A 198 -19.81 -25.85 -23.78
CA PRO A 198 -19.64 -27.23 -24.19
C PRO A 198 -19.55 -27.24 -25.71
N GLU A 199 -18.48 -27.85 -26.24
CA GLU A 199 -18.31 -28.00 -27.68
C GLU A 199 -19.62 -28.61 -28.21
N LYS A 200 -20.36 -27.84 -29.01
CA LYS A 200 -21.47 -28.42 -29.77
C LYS A 200 -20.87 -29.59 -30.54
N PRO A 201 -21.47 -30.79 -30.50
CA PRO A 201 -20.99 -31.89 -31.31
C PRO A 201 -20.92 -31.38 -32.74
N LYS A 202 -19.72 -31.41 -33.33
CA LYS A 202 -19.60 -31.22 -34.76
C LYS A 202 -20.35 -32.39 -35.37
N ASP A 203 -21.47 -32.10 -36.03
CA ASP A 203 -22.09 -33.07 -36.93
C ASP A 203 -21.08 -33.29 -38.07
N GLU A 204 -20.25 -34.33 -37.95
CA GLU A 204 -19.24 -34.70 -38.95
C GLU A 204 -19.87 -35.23 -40.26
N ASP A 205 -21.20 -35.35 -40.31
CA ASP A 205 -21.96 -35.84 -41.47
C ASP A 205 -22.62 -34.74 -42.33
N GLN A 206 -22.35 -33.46 -42.07
CA GLN A 206 -22.63 -32.43 -43.09
C GLN A 206 -21.48 -32.41 -44.08
N GLU A 207 -21.55 -33.25 -45.11
CA GLU A 207 -20.72 -33.11 -46.31
C GLU A 207 -20.76 -31.63 -46.75
N LEU A 208 -19.62 -30.96 -46.60
CA LEU A 208 -19.47 -29.55 -46.96
C LEU A 208 -19.69 -29.42 -48.47
N ASP A 209 -20.92 -29.06 -48.87
CA ASP A 209 -21.26 -28.83 -50.27
C ASP A 209 -20.43 -27.65 -50.81
N ALA A 210 -19.43 -27.97 -51.63
CA ALA A 210 -18.53 -27.01 -52.23
C ALA A 210 -19.29 -25.90 -52.97
N ASN A 211 -20.44 -26.20 -53.56
CA ASN A 211 -21.25 -25.21 -54.27
C ASN A 211 -21.82 -24.13 -53.34
N ALA A 212 -22.19 -24.49 -52.10
CA ALA A 212 -22.69 -23.54 -51.12
C ALA A 212 -21.59 -22.58 -50.62
N VAL A 213 -20.35 -23.04 -50.53
CA VAL A 213 -19.19 -22.22 -50.14
C VAL A 213 -18.82 -21.24 -51.25
N PHE A 214 -18.79 -21.69 -52.51
CA PHE A 214 -18.50 -20.82 -53.65
C PHE A 214 -19.62 -19.81 -53.92
N ALA A 215 -20.89 -20.17 -53.69
CA ALA A 215 -22.02 -19.24 -53.79
C ALA A 215 -21.97 -18.13 -52.72
N LYS A 216 -21.57 -18.46 -51.48
CA LYS A 216 -21.39 -17.45 -50.43
C LYS A 216 -20.21 -16.52 -50.73
N LEU A 217 -19.13 -17.04 -51.32
CA LEU A 217 -17.97 -16.23 -51.70
C LEU A 217 -18.28 -15.28 -52.87
N SER A 218 -19.06 -15.71 -53.86
CA SER A 218 -19.47 -14.85 -54.98
C SER A 218 -20.44 -13.74 -54.53
N ALA A 219 -21.38 -14.06 -53.64
CA ALA A 219 -22.30 -13.09 -53.04
C ALA A 219 -21.58 -12.05 -52.16
N LEU A 220 -20.51 -12.44 -51.47
CA LEU A 220 -19.70 -11.50 -50.68
C LEU A 220 -18.88 -10.56 -51.58
N LYS A 221 -18.41 -11.06 -52.74
CA LYS A 221 -17.68 -10.26 -53.73
C LYS A 221 -18.59 -9.28 -54.48
N SER A 222 -19.85 -9.63 -54.74
CA SER A 222 -20.81 -8.68 -55.34
C SER A 222 -21.20 -7.59 -54.36
N LYS A 223 -21.39 -7.92 -53.07
CA LYS A 223 -21.75 -6.94 -52.03
C LYS A 223 -20.66 -5.89 -51.81
N ASN A 224 -19.38 -6.28 -51.84
CA ASN A 224 -18.27 -5.33 -51.74
C ASN A 224 -18.10 -4.43 -52.97
N LYS A 225 -18.79 -4.70 -54.08
CA LYS A 225 -18.71 -3.91 -55.30
C LYS A 225 -19.78 -2.81 -55.36
N ASP A 226 -20.93 -3.04 -54.75
CA ASP A 226 -22.02 -2.04 -54.66
C ASP A 226 -21.78 -1.00 -53.55
N GLU A 227 -20.94 -1.26 -52.55
CA GLU A 227 -20.62 -0.30 -51.47
C GLU A 227 -19.45 0.65 -51.83
N GLY A 228 -18.97 0.63 -53.09
CA GLY A 228 -17.83 1.43 -53.56
C GLY A 228 -18.14 2.50 -54.62
N GLU A 229 -19.41 2.69 -55.00
CA GLU A 229 -19.86 3.76 -55.89
C GLU A 229 -21.00 4.57 -55.23
N GLU A 230 -20.69 5.28 -54.14
CA GLU A 230 -21.36 6.53 -53.73
C GLU A 230 -20.34 7.48 -53.07
#